data_AF-A0A178YNV4-F1
#
_entry.id   AF-A0A178YNV4-F1
#
_cell.length_a   1.000
_cell.length_b   1.000
_cell.length_c   1.000
_cell.angle_alpha   90.00
_cell.angle_beta   90.00
_cell.angle_gamma   90.00
#
_symmetry.space_group_name_H-M   'P 1'
#
loop_
_entity.id
_entity.type
_entity.pdbx_description
1 polymer ?
#
loop_
_entity_poly.entity_id
_entity_poly.type
_entity_poly.pdbx_seq_one_letter_code
_entity_poly.pdbx_strand_id
1 'polypeptide(L)'
;MSVRDRLFLDKGLEGEKDGVQLLKPIPDFDPLLARAAEKGIFGTKMRLMIANADPVGIAAVVKQQFAIGRQILQRGLVPIIDPEVLIKSQTKERAEAILLEESLGSLQDSITIRR
;
A
#
# COMPACT_ATOMS: atom_id res chain seq x y z
N MET A 1 4.75 -15.11 -14.97
CA MET A 1 3.77 -14.06 -14.61
C MET A 1 3.70 -13.06 -15.74
N SER A 2 2.62 -13.10 -16.51
CA SER A 2 2.33 -12.13 -17.57
C SER A 2 1.78 -10.86 -16.92
N VAL A 3 1.92 -9.69 -17.56
CA VAL A 3 1.36 -8.41 -17.08
C VAL A 3 -0.19 -8.46 -16.94
N ARG A 4 -0.83 -9.51 -17.47
CA ARG A 4 -2.27 -9.80 -17.34
C ARG A 4 -2.71 -10.34 -15.97
N ASP A 5 -1.78 -10.63 -15.06
CA ASP A 5 -2.07 -11.37 -13.82
C ASP A 5 -2.29 -10.46 -12.59
N ARG A 6 -2.26 -9.12 -12.75
CA ARG A 6 -2.44 -8.15 -11.66
C ARG A 6 -3.40 -7.00 -11.97
N LEU A 7 -4.15 -6.55 -10.96
CA LEU A 7 -5.03 -5.38 -11.01
C LEU A 7 -4.39 -4.16 -10.34
N PHE A 8 -4.35 -3.02 -11.03
CA PHE A 8 -3.99 -1.73 -10.43
C PHE A 8 -5.24 -1.10 -9.78
N LEU A 9 -5.15 -0.84 -8.48
CA LEU A 9 -6.30 -0.39 -7.67
C LEU A 9 -6.34 1.13 -7.49
N ASP A 10 -5.21 1.81 -7.66
CA ASP A 10 -5.11 3.24 -7.39
C ASP A 10 -5.98 4.08 -8.33
N LYS A 11 -6.67 5.07 -7.75
CA LYS A 11 -7.47 6.09 -8.47
C LYS A 11 -6.80 7.46 -8.42
N GLY A 12 -5.47 7.46 -8.28
CA GLY A 12 -4.65 8.63 -8.01
C GLY A 12 -4.45 8.87 -6.51
N LEU A 13 -3.60 9.87 -6.23
CA LEU A 13 -3.18 10.24 -4.89
C LEU A 13 -3.88 11.52 -4.40
N GLU A 14 -4.05 11.63 -3.09
CA GLU A 14 -4.45 12.85 -2.43
C GLU A 14 -3.36 13.93 -2.55
N GLY A 15 -3.71 15.17 -2.17
CA GLY A 15 -2.72 16.24 -2.05
C GLY A 15 -1.65 15.89 -1.03
N GLU A 16 -0.44 16.41 -1.23
CA GLU A 16 0.65 16.19 -0.28
C GLU A 16 0.28 16.74 1.11
N LYS A 17 0.44 15.90 2.13
CA LYS A 17 0.28 16.24 3.53
C LYS A 17 1.29 15.45 4.33
N ASP A 18 1.93 16.09 5.31
CA ASP A 18 2.93 15.45 6.18
C ASP A 18 4.00 14.72 5.35
N GLY A 19 4.51 15.36 4.28
CA GLY A 19 5.57 14.81 3.43
C GLY A 19 5.20 13.58 2.59
N VAL A 20 3.92 13.19 2.51
CA VAL A 20 3.45 12.02 1.78
C VAL A 20 2.20 12.31 0.96
N GLN A 21 1.86 11.41 0.04
CA GLN A 21 0.59 11.42 -0.68
C GLN A 21 -0.11 10.06 -0.52
N LEU A 22 -1.26 10.08 0.16
CA LEU A 22 -2.09 8.90 0.38
C LEU A 22 -2.90 8.54 -0.88
N LEU A 23 -3.39 7.30 -0.94
CA LEU A 23 -4.35 6.91 -1.97
C LEU A 23 -5.66 7.66 -1.76
N LYS A 24 -6.25 8.14 -2.86
CA LYS A 24 -7.66 8.55 -2.84
C LYS A 24 -8.56 7.37 -2.46
N PRO A 25 -9.74 7.62 -1.88
CA PRO A 25 -10.74 6.59 -1.67
C PRO A 25 -11.03 5.82 -2.97
N ILE A 26 -11.10 4.49 -2.88
CA ILE A 26 -11.40 3.62 -4.00
C ILE A 26 -12.89 3.25 -3.89
N PRO A 27 -13.81 3.92 -4.63
CA PRO A 27 -15.22 3.54 -4.62
C PRO A 27 -15.39 2.13 -5.18
N ASP A 28 -16.44 1.44 -4.72
CA ASP A 28 -16.79 0.09 -5.15
C ASP A 28 -15.64 -0.93 -5.03
N PHE A 29 -14.78 -0.74 -4.02
CA PHE A 29 -13.57 -1.53 -3.83
C PHE A 29 -13.85 -3.04 -3.72
N ASP A 30 -14.86 -3.40 -2.94
CA ASP A 30 -15.20 -4.80 -2.69
C ASP A 30 -15.76 -5.52 -3.95
N PRO A 31 -16.76 -4.94 -4.67
CA PRO A 31 -17.17 -5.44 -5.99
C PRO A 31 -16.03 -5.54 -7.01
N LEU A 32 -15.09 -4.57 -6.99
CA LEU A 32 -13.93 -4.57 -7.87
C LEU A 32 -13.03 -5.79 -7.62
N LEU A 33 -12.74 -6.11 -6.35
CA LEU A 33 -11.93 -7.27 -5.98
C LEU A 33 -12.63 -8.59 -6.29
N ALA A 34 -13.94 -8.69 -6.06
CA ALA A 34 -14.72 -9.88 -6.39
C ALA A 34 -14.63 -10.19 -7.90
N ARG A 35 -14.85 -9.18 -8.74
CA ARG A 35 -14.71 -9.31 -10.20
C ARG A 35 -13.28 -9.69 -10.63
N ALA A 36 -12.28 -9.21 -9.91
CA ALA A 36 -10.88 -9.55 -10.20
C ALA A 36 -10.60 -11.04 -9.92
N ALA A 37 -11.07 -11.55 -8.78
CA ALA A 37 -10.96 -12.95 -8.42
C ALA A 37 -11.68 -13.87 -9.41
N GLU A 38 -12.91 -13.52 -9.82
CA GLU A 38 -13.68 -14.26 -10.84
C GLU A 38 -12.96 -14.33 -12.19
N LYS A 39 -12.20 -13.30 -12.55
CA LYS A 39 -11.40 -13.25 -13.78
C LYS A 39 -10.06 -13.98 -13.68
N GLY A 40 -9.76 -14.62 -12.55
CA GLY A 40 -8.50 -15.33 -12.33
C GLY A 40 -7.30 -14.40 -12.16
N ILE A 41 -7.51 -13.12 -11.78
CA ILE A 41 -6.41 -12.23 -11.41
C ILE A 41 -5.78 -12.78 -10.12
N PHE A 42 -4.45 -12.89 -10.09
CA PHE A 42 -3.74 -13.44 -8.94
C PHE A 42 -3.54 -12.40 -7.83
N GLY A 43 -3.21 -11.17 -8.21
CA GLY A 43 -2.84 -10.15 -7.24
C GLY A 43 -3.24 -8.75 -7.64
N THR A 44 -3.00 -7.83 -6.73
CA THR A 44 -3.26 -6.41 -6.92
C THR A 44 -2.00 -5.60 -6.66
N LYS A 45 -1.97 -4.38 -7.15
CA LYS A 45 -0.90 -3.43 -6.87
C LYS A 45 -1.50 -2.06 -6.56
N MET A 46 -0.91 -1.39 -5.57
CA MET A 46 -1.23 -0.01 -5.22
C MET A 46 0.04 0.76 -4.89
N ARG A 47 0.21 1.92 -5.53
CA ARG A 47 1.38 2.78 -5.37
C ARG A 47 1.04 4.01 -4.53
N LEU A 48 1.91 4.34 -3.58
CA LEU A 48 1.88 5.59 -2.83
C LEU A 48 3.20 6.32 -2.96
N MET A 49 3.20 7.61 -2.59
CA MET A 49 4.38 8.46 -2.68
C MET A 49 4.78 9.02 -1.32
N ILE A 50 6.06 8.92 -1.00
CA ILE A 50 6.71 9.55 0.15
C ILE A 50 7.71 10.56 -0.39
N ALA A 51 7.44 11.85 -0.19
CA ALA A 51 8.28 12.94 -0.65
C ALA A 51 9.36 13.30 0.39
N ASN A 52 9.03 13.27 1.68
CA ASN A 52 9.91 13.68 2.77
C ASN A 52 9.85 12.70 3.95
N ALA A 53 10.91 12.70 4.77
CA ALA A 53 11.04 11.88 5.97
C ALA A 53 10.21 12.42 7.14
N ASP A 54 8.89 12.43 6.96
CA ASP A 54 7.92 12.75 8.00
C ASP A 54 7.41 11.46 8.66
N PRO A 55 7.67 11.24 9.96
CA PRO A 55 7.23 10.01 10.64
C PRO A 55 5.72 9.81 10.63
N VAL A 56 4.93 10.89 10.76
CA VAL A 56 3.47 10.82 10.82
C VAL A 56 2.91 10.43 9.45
N GLY A 57 3.43 11.06 8.39
CA GLY A 57 3.05 10.74 7.01
C GLY A 57 3.42 9.31 6.62
N ILE A 58 4.65 8.87 6.93
CA ILE A 58 5.11 7.52 6.58
C ILE A 58 4.31 6.45 7.34
N ALA A 59 4.04 6.64 8.63
CA ALA A 59 3.17 5.75 9.39
C ALA A 59 1.75 5.69 8.78
N ALA A 60 1.21 6.82 8.29
CA ALA A 60 -0.08 6.86 7.62
C ALA A 60 -0.08 6.07 6.29
N VAL A 61 0.98 6.19 5.48
CA VAL A 61 1.18 5.41 4.24
C VAL A 61 1.17 3.92 4.53
N VAL A 62 1.97 3.48 5.51
CA VAL A 62 2.06 2.06 5.89
C VAL A 62 0.71 1.58 6.42
N LYS A 63 0.08 2.33 7.32
CA LYS A 63 -1.25 1.97 7.85
C LYS A 63 -2.29 1.80 6.76
N GLN A 64 -2.35 2.72 5.78
CA GLN A 64 -3.30 2.64 4.68
C GLN A 64 -3.03 1.43 3.78
N GLN A 65 -1.76 1.20 3.41
CA GLN A 65 -1.33 0.04 2.61
C GLN A 65 -1.74 -1.29 3.25
N PHE A 66 -1.45 -1.47 4.54
CA PHE A 66 -1.78 -2.71 5.24
C PHE A 66 -3.30 -2.89 5.44
N ALA A 67 -4.04 -1.80 5.67
CA ALA A 67 -5.50 -1.87 5.77
C ALA A 67 -6.14 -2.34 4.45
N ILE A 68 -5.72 -1.76 3.34
CA ILE A 68 -6.19 -2.16 2.00
C ILE A 68 -5.69 -3.58 1.67
N GLY A 69 -4.44 -3.90 1.98
CA GLY A 69 -3.84 -5.23 1.81
C GLY A 69 -4.62 -6.33 2.51
N ARG A 70 -5.10 -6.10 3.75
CA ARG A 70 -5.95 -7.04 4.48
C ARG A 70 -7.29 -7.30 3.77
N GLN A 71 -7.93 -6.25 3.23
CA GLN A 71 -9.18 -6.40 2.47
C GLN A 71 -8.97 -7.20 1.18
N ILE A 72 -7.84 -7.01 0.50
CA ILE A 72 -7.45 -7.79 -0.69
C ILE A 72 -7.24 -9.26 -0.34
N LEU A 73 -6.52 -9.55 0.75
CA LEU A 73 -6.27 -10.92 1.23
C LEU A 73 -7.57 -11.65 1.56
N GLN A 74 -8.57 -10.97 2.11
CA GLN A 74 -9.90 -11.55 2.39
C GLN A 74 -10.62 -12.02 1.12
N ARG A 75 -10.24 -11.52 -0.05
CA ARG A 75 -10.77 -11.92 -1.36
C ARG A 75 -9.91 -12.98 -2.06
N GLY A 76 -8.90 -13.53 -1.38
CA GLY A 76 -8.02 -14.56 -1.93
C GLY A 76 -7.00 -14.04 -2.95
N LEU A 77 -6.84 -12.72 -3.05
CA LEU A 77 -5.88 -12.06 -3.93
C LEU A 77 -4.61 -11.70 -3.16
N VAL A 78 -3.47 -11.67 -3.85
CA VAL A 78 -2.20 -11.25 -3.25
C VAL A 78 -2.01 -9.73 -3.37
N PRO A 79 -1.95 -8.98 -2.25
CA PRO A 79 -1.66 -7.55 -2.30
C PRO A 79 -0.17 -7.28 -2.51
N ILE A 80 0.16 -6.43 -3.49
CA ILE A 80 1.49 -5.83 -3.63
C ILE A 80 1.44 -4.42 -3.05
N ILE A 81 2.07 -4.27 -1.89
CA ILE A 81 2.27 -3.01 -1.17
C ILE A 81 3.51 -2.31 -1.76
N ASP A 82 3.32 -1.12 -2.35
CA ASP A 82 4.37 -0.32 -3.03
C ASP A 82 4.45 1.13 -2.47
N PRO A 83 4.94 1.33 -1.24
CA PRO A 83 5.22 2.65 -0.68
C PRO A 83 6.53 3.20 -1.28
N GLU A 84 6.42 4.08 -2.27
CA GLU A 84 7.56 4.58 -3.04
C GLU A 84 8.13 5.86 -2.40
N VAL A 85 9.41 5.84 -2.03
CA VAL A 85 10.14 7.06 -1.64
C VAL A 85 10.69 7.74 -2.88
N LEU A 86 10.41 9.05 -3.04
CA LEU A 86 10.90 9.82 -4.18
C LEU A 86 12.43 9.73 -4.29
N ILE A 87 12.91 9.35 -5.46
CA ILE A 87 14.35 9.28 -5.75
C ILE A 87 15.07 10.63 -5.56
N LYS A 88 14.34 11.73 -5.73
CA LYS A 88 14.85 13.11 -5.57
C LYS A 88 14.62 13.68 -4.16
N SER A 89 14.09 12.88 -3.22
CA SER A 89 13.90 13.35 -1.85
C SER A 89 15.24 13.67 -1.20
N GLN A 90 15.35 14.88 -0.63
CA GLN A 90 16.54 15.28 0.12
C GLN A 90 16.70 14.49 1.43
N THR A 91 15.63 13.84 1.88
CA THR A 91 15.58 13.08 3.14
C THR A 91 15.38 11.58 2.89
N LYS A 92 15.71 11.11 1.69
CA LYS A 92 15.46 9.73 1.23
C LYS A 92 15.92 8.66 2.22
N GLU A 93 17.19 8.70 2.65
CA GLU A 93 17.76 7.69 3.55
C GLU A 93 16.98 7.60 4.87
N ARG A 94 16.61 8.77 5.43
CA ARG A 94 15.82 8.83 6.66
C ARG A 94 14.40 8.33 6.43
N ALA A 95 13.78 8.68 5.30
CA ALA A 95 12.44 8.20 4.95
C ALA A 95 12.42 6.67 4.78
N GLU A 96 13.42 6.09 4.13
CA GLU A 96 13.58 4.64 3.96
C GLU A 96 13.78 3.91 5.30
N ALA A 97 14.55 4.51 6.22
CA ALA A 97 14.74 3.95 7.56
C ALA A 97 13.42 3.90 8.35
N ILE A 98 12.66 5.00 8.37
CA ILE A 98 11.34 5.05 9.03
C ILE A 98 10.38 4.07 8.37
N LEU A 99 10.35 4.04 7.03
CA LEU A 99 9.48 3.15 6.26
C LEU A 99 9.75 1.67 6.57
N LEU A 100 11.03 1.29 6.69
CA LEU A 100 11.42 -0.06 7.06
C LEU A 100 10.93 -0.42 8.47
N GLU A 101 11.14 0.46 9.45
CA GLU A 101 10.71 0.26 10.83
C GLU A 101 9.18 0.07 10.93
N GLU A 102 8.41 0.99 10.35
CA GLU A 102 6.94 0.94 10.32
C GLU A 102 6.41 -0.31 9.61
N SER A 103 7.05 -0.71 8.50
CA SER A 103 6.66 -1.89 7.74
C SER A 103 6.93 -3.18 8.52
N LEU A 104 8.08 -3.28 9.19
CA LEU A 104 8.43 -4.42 10.03
C LEU A 104 7.48 -4.54 11.23
N GLY A 105 7.17 -3.42 11.89
CA GLY A 105 6.18 -3.39 12.98
C GLY A 105 4.82 -3.91 12.51
N SER A 106 4.31 -3.40 11.38
CA SER A 106 3.02 -3.82 10.81
C SER A 106 2.98 -5.30 10.41
N LEU A 107 4.10 -5.87 9.94
CA LEU A 107 4.21 -7.29 9.62
C LEU A 107 4.20 -8.16 10.88
N GLN A 108 4.91 -7.76 11.94
CA GLN A 108 4.95 -8.49 13.22
C GLN A 108 3.58 -8.54 13.89
N ASP A 109 2.84 -7.42 13.89
CA ASP A 109 1.46 -7.37 14.39
C ASP A 109 0.56 -8.35 13.63
N SER A 110 0.72 -8.42 12.31
CA SER A 110 -0.08 -9.29 11.43
C SER A 110 0.18 -10.79 11.67
N ILE A 111 1.38 -11.16 12.13
CA ILE A 111 1.75 -12.54 12.49
C ILE A 111 1.20 -12.91 13.87
N THR A 112 1.16 -11.96 14.80
CA THR A 112 0.78 -12.20 16.20
C THR A 112 -0.72 -12.47 16.38
N ILE A 113 -1.57 -11.96 15.48
CA ILE A 113 -3.04 -12.14 15.52
C ILE A 113 -3.50 -13.58 15.18
N ARG A 114 -2.58 -14.48 14.76
CA ARG A 114 -2.89 -15.88 14.38
C ARG A 114 -2.62 -16.93 15.47
N ARG A 115 -2.52 -16.56 16.74
CA ARG A 115 -2.47 -17.53 17.86
C ARG A 115 -3.79 -17.62 18.59
#